data_AF-A0A6I5C7Z4-F1
#
_entry.id   AF-A0A6I5C7Z4-F1
#
_cell.length_a   1.000
_cell.length_b   1.000
_cell.length_c   1.000
_cell.angle_alpha   90.00
_cell.angle_beta   90.00
_cell.angle_gamma   90.00
#
_symmetry.space_group_name_H-M   'P 1'
#
loop_
_entity.id
_entity.type
_entity.pdbx_description
1 polymer ?
#
loop_
_entity_poly.entity_id
_entity_poly.type
_entity_poly.pdbx_seq_one_letter_code
_entity_poly.pdbx_strand_id
1 'polypeptide(L)'
;GRQVTEGFLDLPEPPEVIFAADNLMALGALDAIRARGLRVPDDIALAAFDDIPWFVHTDPPITAIAQPTGALGRAAVRALVDRVEGRGPESVTLPARLVVRRSCGESPSSPSSESPGLPGLPGFPAEPSAAVTVVPGVREPAAGAGAVPEDESFATNRSMP
;
A
#
# COMPACT_ATOMS: atom_id res chain seq x y z
N GLY A 1 6.48 -5.51 -8.93
CA GLY A 1 5.76 -6.71 -8.46
C GLY A 1 6.49 -7.95 -8.90
N ARG A 2 6.21 -8.43 -10.12
CA ARG A 2 6.67 -9.73 -10.65
C ARG A 2 8.15 -10.04 -10.43
N GLN A 3 9.05 -9.22 -10.97
CA GLN A 3 10.49 -9.44 -10.88
C GLN A 3 11.02 -9.51 -9.43
N VAL A 4 10.52 -8.63 -8.56
CA VAL A 4 10.93 -8.61 -7.14
C VAL A 4 10.42 -9.86 -6.44
N THR A 5 9.18 -10.26 -6.71
CA THR A 5 8.61 -11.50 -6.18
C THR A 5 9.41 -12.71 -6.67
N GLU A 6 9.75 -12.81 -7.95
CA GLU A 6 10.61 -13.90 -8.45
C GLU A 6 11.94 -13.96 -7.68
N GLY A 7 12.58 -12.81 -7.46
CA GLY A 7 13.79 -12.74 -6.64
C GLY A 7 13.59 -13.21 -5.18
N PHE A 8 12.44 -12.91 -4.57
CA PHE A 8 12.10 -13.43 -3.23
C PHE A 8 11.90 -14.95 -3.22
N LEU A 9 11.31 -15.51 -4.28
CA LEU A 9 11.08 -16.95 -4.40
C LEU A 9 12.37 -17.75 -4.64
N ASP A 10 13.45 -17.08 -5.03
CA ASP A 10 14.77 -17.68 -5.22
C ASP A 10 15.68 -17.56 -3.98
N LEU A 11 15.20 -16.94 -2.89
CA LEU A 11 15.94 -16.90 -1.62
C LEU A 11 16.03 -18.30 -1.02
N PRO A 12 17.11 -18.62 -0.26
CA PRO A 12 17.22 -19.90 0.46
C PRO A 12 16.04 -20.15 1.40
N GLU A 13 15.51 -19.07 1.98
CA GLU A 13 14.29 -19.04 2.80
C GLU A 13 13.33 -18.01 2.18
N PRO A 14 12.42 -18.43 1.28
CA PRO A 14 11.45 -17.53 0.67
C PRO A 14 10.40 -17.07 1.69
N PRO A 15 9.80 -15.88 1.49
CA PRO A 15 8.81 -15.35 2.42
C PRO A 15 7.49 -16.13 2.35
N GLU A 16 6.87 -16.36 3.52
CA GLU A 16 5.53 -16.95 3.64
C GLU A 16 4.41 -15.96 3.25
N VAL A 17 4.70 -14.65 3.35
CA VAL A 17 3.73 -13.58 3.10
C VAL A 17 4.39 -12.45 2.32
N ILE A 18 3.70 -11.95 1.30
CA ILE A 18 4.07 -10.74 0.56
C ILE A 18 3.03 -9.65 0.84
N PHE A 19 3.52 -8.49 1.30
CA PHE A 19 2.73 -7.26 1.37
C PHE A 19 3.14 -6.32 0.25
N ALA A 20 2.28 -6.13 -0.74
CA ALA A 20 2.52 -5.25 -1.89
C ALA A 20 2.08 -3.82 -1.57
N ALA A 21 2.95 -2.84 -1.88
CA ALA A 21 2.70 -1.43 -1.55
C ALA A 21 1.71 -0.72 -2.48
N ASP A 22 1.36 -1.33 -3.62
CA ASP A 22 0.35 -0.82 -4.55
C ASP A 22 -0.29 -1.97 -5.35
N ASN A 23 -1.23 -1.58 -6.20
CA ASN A 23 -2.04 -2.49 -6.99
C ASN A 23 -1.30 -3.25 -8.08
N LEU A 24 -0.41 -2.59 -8.81
CA LEU A 24 0.34 -3.22 -9.90
C LEU A 24 1.43 -4.14 -9.34
N MET A 25 2.01 -3.78 -8.20
CA MET A 25 2.90 -4.65 -7.44
C MET A 25 2.18 -5.91 -7.00
N ALA A 26 0.96 -5.80 -6.45
CA ALA A 26 0.16 -6.93 -6.02
C ALA A 26 -0.19 -7.88 -7.17
N LEU A 27 -0.64 -7.34 -8.31
CA LEU A 27 -0.94 -8.15 -9.50
C LEU A 27 0.30 -8.85 -10.06
N GLY A 28 1.44 -8.14 -10.10
CA GLY A 28 2.70 -8.75 -10.52
C GLY A 28 3.19 -9.82 -9.55
N ALA A 29 2.98 -9.65 -8.25
CA ALA A 29 3.30 -10.67 -7.25
C ALA A 29 2.42 -11.90 -7.42
N LEU A 30 1.11 -11.71 -7.57
CA LEU A 30 0.16 -12.80 -7.84
C LEU A 30 0.54 -13.58 -9.11
N ASP A 31 0.94 -12.88 -10.18
CA ASP A 31 1.41 -13.50 -11.43
C ASP A 31 2.69 -14.33 -11.21
N ALA A 32 3.70 -13.78 -10.52
CA ALA A 32 4.94 -14.49 -10.24
C ALA A 32 4.74 -15.75 -9.38
N ILE A 33 3.92 -15.66 -8.32
CA ILE A 33 3.60 -16.79 -7.46
C ILE A 33 2.93 -17.91 -8.29
N ARG A 34 1.93 -17.55 -9.09
CA ARG A 34 1.22 -18.50 -9.96
C ARG A 34 2.11 -19.11 -11.04
N ALA A 35 3.01 -18.33 -11.63
CA ALA A 35 3.95 -18.81 -12.63
C ALA A 35 4.92 -19.88 -12.06
N ARG A 36 5.15 -19.88 -10.75
CA ARG A 36 5.91 -20.90 -10.02
C ARG A 36 5.07 -22.10 -9.57
N GLY A 37 3.77 -22.11 -9.90
CA GLY A 37 2.84 -23.18 -9.49
C GLY A 37 2.45 -23.14 -8.02
N LEU A 38 2.79 -22.06 -7.29
CA LEU A 38 2.47 -21.87 -5.89
C LEU A 38 1.04 -21.33 -5.73
N ARG A 39 0.40 -21.69 -4.63
CA ARG A 39 -0.97 -21.30 -4.28
C ARG A 39 -0.96 -20.12 -3.34
N VAL A 40 -1.89 -19.20 -3.59
CA VAL A 40 -2.24 -18.11 -2.68
C VAL A 40 -3.59 -18.45 -2.07
N PRO A 41 -3.77 -18.45 -0.73
CA PRO A 41 -2.79 -18.08 0.29
C PRO A 41 -1.90 -19.24 0.78
N ASP A 42 -2.17 -20.48 0.37
CA ASP A 42 -1.66 -21.69 1.06
C ASP A 42 -0.13 -21.81 1.10
N ASP A 43 0.55 -21.48 0.00
CA ASP A 43 2.01 -21.58 -0.08
C ASP A 43 2.64 -20.20 0.16
N ILE A 44 2.03 -19.13 -0.37
CA ILE A 44 2.40 -17.74 -0.10
C ILE A 44 1.15 -16.88 0.02
N ALA A 45 0.98 -16.23 1.17
CA ALA A 45 -0.09 -15.26 1.35
C ALA A 45 0.28 -13.91 0.69
N LEU A 46 -0.73 -13.22 0.18
CA LEU A 46 -0.60 -11.93 -0.48
C LEU A 46 -1.59 -10.93 0.09
N ALA A 47 -1.09 -9.82 0.62
CA ALA A 47 -1.90 -8.66 0.96
C ALA A 47 -1.37 -7.43 0.20
N ALA A 48 -2.24 -6.44 0.00
CA ALA A 48 -1.90 -5.23 -0.75
C ALA A 48 -2.30 -3.95 -0.02
N PHE A 49 -1.71 -2.85 -0.45
CA PHE A 49 -2.18 -1.51 -0.18
C PHE A 49 -2.86 -0.94 -1.44
N ASP A 50 -3.74 0.05 -1.27
CA ASP A 50 -4.53 0.71 -2.31
C ASP A 50 -5.69 -0.10 -2.92
N ASP A 51 -6.57 -0.71 -2.11
CA ASP A 51 -7.72 -1.48 -2.62
C ASP A 51 -8.47 -0.84 -3.81
N ILE A 52 -8.75 -1.66 -4.83
CA ILE A 52 -9.46 -1.27 -6.06
C ILE A 52 -10.67 -2.17 -6.30
N PRO A 53 -11.68 -1.68 -7.04
CA PRO A 53 -12.90 -2.45 -7.29
C PRO A 53 -12.68 -3.85 -7.88
N TRP A 54 -11.63 -4.05 -8.69
CA TRP A 54 -11.39 -5.31 -9.39
C TRP A 54 -10.56 -6.34 -8.61
N PHE A 55 -10.04 -6.02 -7.41
CA PHE A 55 -9.42 -7.04 -6.55
C PHE A 55 -10.37 -8.14 -6.08
N VAL A 56 -11.68 -7.91 -6.13
CA VAL A 56 -12.67 -8.96 -5.87
C VAL A 56 -12.76 -10.00 -7.00
N HIS A 57 -12.27 -9.66 -8.19
CA HIS A 57 -12.33 -10.49 -9.40
C HIS A 57 -11.00 -11.18 -9.72
N THR A 58 -9.94 -10.93 -8.94
CA THR A 58 -8.75 -11.76 -8.99
C THR A 58 -9.05 -13.13 -8.41
N ASP A 59 -8.19 -14.08 -8.72
CA ASP A 59 -8.25 -15.41 -8.14
C ASP A 59 -6.90 -15.71 -7.46
N PRO A 60 -6.84 -15.90 -6.14
CA PRO A 60 -7.88 -15.54 -5.18
C PRO A 60 -8.16 -14.01 -5.16
N PRO A 61 -9.33 -13.58 -4.67
CA PRO A 61 -9.61 -12.18 -4.38
C PRO A 61 -8.60 -11.60 -3.38
N ILE A 62 -7.96 -10.48 -3.74
CA ILE A 62 -6.82 -9.92 -2.98
C ILE A 62 -7.28 -9.17 -1.71
N THR A 63 -6.82 -9.57 -0.53
CA THR A 63 -6.95 -8.81 0.72
C THR A 63 -6.15 -7.51 0.63
N ALA A 64 -6.74 -6.37 0.95
CA ALA A 64 -6.07 -5.09 0.79
C ALA A 64 -6.45 -4.04 1.84
N ILE A 65 -5.55 -3.09 2.10
CA ILE A 65 -5.86 -1.87 2.84
C ILE A 65 -6.48 -0.87 1.87
N ALA A 66 -7.75 -0.53 2.08
CA ALA A 66 -8.45 0.47 1.32
C ALA A 66 -8.24 1.86 1.91
N GLN A 67 -7.73 2.77 1.08
CA GLN A 67 -7.59 4.18 1.42
C GLN A 67 -8.92 4.93 1.25
N PRO A 68 -9.19 5.95 2.06
CA PRO A 68 -10.35 6.83 1.88
C PRO A 68 -10.05 7.87 0.78
N THR A 69 -9.84 7.43 -0.46
CA THR A 69 -9.35 8.26 -1.59
C THR A 69 -10.16 9.54 -1.82
N GLY A 70 -11.49 9.47 -1.67
CA GLY A 70 -12.35 10.65 -1.75
C GLY A 70 -12.11 11.67 -0.63
N ALA A 71 -11.83 11.23 0.60
CA ALA A 71 -11.47 12.12 1.70
C ALA A 71 -10.05 12.66 1.53
N LEU A 72 -9.13 11.85 1.01
CA LEU A 72 -7.76 12.26 0.70
C LEU A 72 -7.74 13.38 -0.33
N GLY A 73 -8.52 13.25 -1.42
CA GLY A 73 -8.66 14.29 -2.42
C GLY A 73 -9.24 15.60 -1.86
N ARG A 74 -10.28 15.52 -1.01
CA ARG A 74 -10.85 16.70 -0.35
C ARG A 74 -9.85 17.39 0.57
N ALA A 75 -9.10 16.63 1.36
CA ALA A 75 -8.06 17.15 2.23
C ALA A 75 -6.94 17.83 1.44
N ALA A 76 -6.49 17.20 0.34
CA ALA A 76 -5.46 17.76 -0.53
C ALA A 76 -5.90 19.08 -1.18
N VAL A 77 -7.13 19.14 -1.72
CA VAL A 77 -7.68 20.38 -2.31
C VAL A 77 -7.80 21.48 -1.26
N ARG A 78 -8.27 21.16 -0.05
CA ARG A 78 -8.35 22.15 1.04
C ARG A 78 -6.97 22.70 1.41
N ALA A 79 -5.99 21.82 1.58
CA ALA A 79 -4.61 22.23 1.86
C ALA A 79 -4.03 23.13 0.74
N LEU A 80 -4.34 22.83 -0.52
CA LEU A 80 -3.93 23.67 -1.65
C LEU A 80 -4.58 25.06 -1.59
N VAL A 81 -5.89 25.14 -1.32
CA VAL A 81 -6.61 26.42 -1.17
C VAL A 81 -6.03 27.24 -0.03
N ASP A 82 -5.79 26.62 1.13
CA ASP A 82 -5.17 27.29 2.27
C ASP A 82 -3.81 27.89 1.90
N ARG A 83 -2.98 27.14 1.17
CA ARG A 83 -1.67 27.63 0.70
C ARG A 83 -1.79 28.80 -0.27
N VAL A 84 -2.74 28.76 -1.21
CA VAL A 84 -2.99 29.85 -2.17
C VAL A 84 -3.45 31.13 -1.46
N GLU A 85 -4.24 31.00 -0.41
CA GLU A 85 -4.75 32.12 0.38
C GLU A 85 -3.78 32.59 1.49
N GLY A 86 -2.53 32.10 1.48
CA GLY A 86 -1.49 32.49 2.43
C GLY A 86 -1.65 31.91 3.83
N ARG A 87 -2.53 30.93 4.01
CA ARG A 87 -2.66 30.15 5.26
C ARG A 87 -1.69 28.98 5.28
N GLY A 88 -1.36 28.52 6.49
CA GLY A 88 -0.60 27.28 6.69
C GLY A 88 -1.51 26.07 6.51
N PRO A 89 -1.28 25.18 5.52
CA PRO A 89 -2.07 23.96 5.39
C PRO A 89 -1.82 23.03 6.58
N GLU A 90 -2.88 22.40 7.08
CA GLU A 90 -2.79 21.41 8.15
C GLU A 90 -2.46 20.02 7.60
N SER A 91 -1.59 19.29 8.30
CA SER A 91 -1.37 17.86 8.04
C SER A 91 -2.47 17.05 8.71
N VAL A 92 -3.09 16.16 7.95
CA VAL A 92 -4.19 15.32 8.43
C VAL A 92 -3.90 13.85 8.15
N THR A 93 -4.24 13.00 9.12
CA THR A 93 -4.26 11.54 8.98
C THR A 93 -5.69 11.07 8.84
N LEU A 94 -5.94 10.32 7.76
CA LEU A 94 -7.24 9.75 7.45
C LEU A 94 -7.24 8.25 7.76
N PRO A 95 -8.34 7.70 8.31
CA PRO A 95 -8.42 6.29 8.64
C PRO A 95 -8.46 5.43 7.37
N ALA A 96 -7.56 4.46 7.26
CA ALA A 96 -7.63 3.39 6.28
C ALA A 96 -8.38 2.19 6.85
N ARG A 97 -8.91 1.32 6.00
CA ARG A 97 -9.64 0.10 6.41
C ARG A 97 -9.01 -1.15 5.79
N LEU A 98 -8.89 -2.22 6.57
CA LEU A 98 -8.52 -3.52 6.03
C LEU A 98 -9.75 -4.17 5.39
N VAL A 99 -9.63 -4.54 4.12
CA VAL A 99 -10.64 -5.31 3.37
C VAL A 99 -10.13 -6.74 3.24
N VAL A 100 -10.58 -7.59 4.17
CA VAL A 100 -10.23 -9.01 4.20
C VAL A 100 -10.92 -9.75 3.06
N ARG A 101 -10.14 -10.50 2.28
CA ARG A 101 -10.59 -11.38 1.19
C ARG A 101 -9.95 -12.77 1.34
N ARG A 102 -9.57 -13.43 0.25
CA ARG A 102 -9.10 -14.84 0.26
C ARG A 102 -7.61 -15.00 0.00
N SER A 103 -6.88 -13.95 -0.32
CA SER A 103 -5.45 -14.07 -0.64
C SER A 103 -4.52 -14.04 0.58
N CYS A 104 -5.03 -13.74 1.78
CA CYS A 104 -4.25 -13.64 3.01
C CYS A 104 -5.15 -13.87 4.22
N GLY A 105 -4.60 -14.50 5.26
CA GLY A 105 -5.29 -14.85 6.50
C GLY A 105 -5.21 -16.34 6.77
N GLU A 106 -5.36 -16.73 8.04
CA GLU A 106 -5.43 -18.13 8.44
C GLU A 106 -6.83 -18.69 8.14
N SER A 107 -6.91 -19.96 7.74
CA SER A 107 -8.20 -20.66 7.77
C SER A 107 -8.70 -20.70 9.22
N PRO A 108 -9.99 -20.47 9.51
CA PRO A 108 -10.52 -20.38 10.88
C PRO A 108 -10.47 -21.70 11.68
N SER A 109 -9.72 -22.71 11.24
CA SER A 109 -9.73 -24.07 11.76
C SER A 109 -8.61 -24.42 12.75
N SER A 110 -7.85 -23.45 13.25
CA SER A 110 -6.85 -23.69 14.30
C SER A 110 -7.09 -22.74 15.48
N PRO A 111 -7.59 -23.20 16.64
CA PRO A 111 -7.49 -22.43 17.86
C PRO A 111 -6.04 -22.52 18.36
N SER A 112 -5.16 -21.70 17.78
CA SER A 112 -3.76 -21.57 18.22
C SER A 112 -3.66 -20.39 19.18
N SER A 113 -3.56 -20.73 20.46
CA SER A 113 -2.95 -20.00 21.58
C SER A 113 -2.45 -18.58 21.34
N GLU A 114 -2.94 -17.65 22.18
CA GLU A 114 -2.39 -16.33 22.53
C GLU A 114 -1.13 -15.90 21.77
N SER A 115 -1.27 -14.92 20.87
CA SER A 115 -0.11 -14.17 20.37
C SER A 115 0.56 -13.43 21.54
N PRO A 116 1.89 -13.54 21.73
CA PRO A 116 2.59 -12.59 22.56
C PRO A 116 2.45 -11.23 21.88
N GLY A 117 1.67 -10.33 22.48
CA GLY A 117 1.46 -8.99 21.95
C GLY A 117 2.81 -8.34 21.64
N LEU A 118 2.97 -7.86 20.40
CA LEU A 118 4.14 -7.08 20.01
C LEU A 118 4.26 -5.90 20.99
N PRO A 119 5.36 -5.80 21.76
CA PRO A 119 5.49 -4.75 22.76
C PRO A 119 5.56 -3.38 22.06
N GLY A 120 4.61 -2.50 22.39
CA GLY A 120 4.65 -1.08 22.00
C GLY A 120 3.67 -0.65 20.90
N LEU A 121 2.88 -1.54 20.31
CA LEU A 121 1.80 -1.13 19.42
C LEU A 121 0.50 -0.93 20.22
N PRO A 122 -0.16 0.25 20.12
CA PRO A 122 -1.51 0.39 20.67
C PRO A 122 -2.42 -0.65 20.02
N GLY A 123 -3.22 -1.35 20.84
CA GLY A 123 -4.18 -2.34 20.35
C GLY A 123 -5.05 -1.73 19.25
N PHE A 124 -5.17 -2.42 18.12
CA PHE A 124 -6.04 -1.97 17.04
C PHE A 124 -7.47 -1.87 17.58
N PRO A 125 -8.09 -0.68 17.60
CA PRO A 125 -9.47 -0.55 18.04
C PRO A 125 -10.36 -1.40 17.12
N ALA A 126 -11.25 -2.18 17.72
CA ALA A 126 -12.13 -3.13 17.03
C ALA A 126 -13.16 -2.47 16.09
N GLU A 127 -13.25 -1.14 16.08
CA GLU A 127 -14.20 -0.38 15.28
C GLU A 127 -13.49 0.84 14.66
N PRO A 128 -13.54 1.06 13.34
CA PRO A 128 -12.98 2.26 12.74
C PRO A 128 -13.85 3.47 13.11
N SER A 129 -13.41 4.24 14.12
CA SER A 129 -13.91 5.60 14.32
C SER A 129 -13.45 6.44 13.14
N ALA A 130 -14.39 7.10 12.45
CA ALA A 130 -14.16 7.97 11.30
C ALA A 130 -13.42 9.29 11.64
N ALA A 131 -12.67 9.32 12.74
CA ALA A 131 -11.96 10.49 13.19
C ALA A 131 -10.76 10.77 12.29
N VAL A 132 -10.81 11.91 11.61
CA VAL A 132 -9.63 12.53 11.01
C VAL A 132 -8.78 13.07 12.14
N THR A 133 -7.55 12.57 12.28
CA THR A 133 -6.61 13.07 13.27
C THR A 133 -5.74 14.12 12.59
N VAL A 134 -5.82 15.38 13.04
CA VAL A 134 -4.85 16.41 12.64
C VAL A 134 -3.53 16.07 13.33
N VAL A 135 -2.47 15.86 12.55
CA VAL A 135 -1.13 15.60 13.10
C VAL A 135 -0.38 16.92 13.10
N PRO A 136 -0.08 17.50 14.27
CA PRO A 136 0.68 18.74 14.31
C PRO A 136 2.11 18.50 13.84
N GLY A 137 2.51 19.19 12.77
CA GLY A 137 3.90 19.36 12.38
C GLY A 137 4.56 18.13 11.74
N VAL A 138 4.20 17.80 10.50
CA VAL A 138 5.18 17.21 9.58
C VAL A 138 6.10 18.38 9.17
N ARG A 139 7.32 18.42 9.73
CA ARG A 139 8.34 19.37 9.26
C ARG A 139 8.58 19.10 7.77
N GLU A 140 8.46 20.13 6.94
CA GLU A 140 9.01 20.07 5.58
C GLU A 140 10.48 19.63 5.67
N PRO A 141 10.97 18.77 4.75
CA PRO A 141 12.41 18.63 4.61
C PRO A 141 12.99 20.02 4.36
N ALA A 142 13.99 20.39 5.15
CA ALA A 142 14.63 21.70 5.06
C ALA A 142 14.95 22.00 3.58
N ALA A 143 14.49 23.16 3.10
CA ALA A 143 14.84 23.66 1.77
C ALA A 143 16.37 23.82 1.70
N GLY A 144 17.06 22.80 1.19
CA GLY A 144 18.52 22.77 1.20
C GLY A 144 19.14 21.39 0.98
N ALA A 145 18.78 20.69 -0.10
CA ALA A 145 19.63 19.65 -0.66
C ALA A 145 19.32 19.42 -2.14
N GLY A 146 20.23 19.86 -3.02
CA GLY A 146 20.41 19.33 -4.36
C GLY A 146 19.49 19.91 -5.44
N ALA A 147 19.98 20.91 -6.16
CA ALA A 147 19.60 21.09 -7.55
C ALA A 147 19.83 19.76 -8.29
N VAL A 148 18.80 19.23 -8.92
CA VAL A 148 18.95 18.16 -9.90
C VAL A 148 19.64 18.81 -11.11
N PRO A 149 20.83 18.32 -11.54
CA PRO A 149 21.43 18.84 -12.77
C PRO A 149 20.52 18.48 -13.94
N GLU A 150 20.20 19.49 -14.77
CA GLU A 150 19.49 19.29 -16.04
C GLU A 150 20.39 18.46 -16.96
N ASP A 151 20.08 17.18 -17.11
CA ASP A 151 20.64 16.34 -18.17
C ASP A 151 19.73 16.46 -19.40
N GLU A 152 20.04 17.42 -20.27
CA GLU A 152 19.47 17.57 -21.61
C GLU A 152 19.93 16.42 -22.52
N SER A 153 19.43 15.20 -22.30
CA SER A 153 19.71 14.10 -23.22
C SER A 153 18.66 12.99 -23.23
N PHE A 154 17.41 13.30 -23.59
CA PHE A 154 16.57 12.29 -24.24
C PHE A 154 15.67 12.89 -25.33
N ALA A 155 16.23 12.89 -26.54
CA ALA A 155 15.63 12.88 -27.87
C ALA A 155 14.11 13.10 -28.00
N THR A 156 13.78 14.30 -28.50
CA THR A 156 12.81 14.60 -29.56
C THR A 156 11.98 13.41 -30.10
N ASN A 157 10.72 13.36 -29.69
CA ASN A 157 9.65 12.70 -30.44
C ASN A 157 9.36 13.53 -31.70
N ARG A 158 10.00 13.17 -32.83
CA ARG A 158 9.57 13.65 -34.15
C ARG A 158 8.57 12.65 -34.72
N SER A 159 7.35 13.15 -34.83
CA SER A 159 6.23 12.51 -35.52
C SER A 159 6.52 12.16 -36.99
N MET A 160 5.77 11.16 -37.44
CA MET A 160 5.17 10.95 -38.77
C MET A 160 5.79 9.85 -39.66
N PRO A 161 5.00 9.25 -40.60
CA PRO A 161 3.55 9.37 -40.84
C PRO A 161 2.74 8.13 -40.46
#